data_AF-A0A1J3KAH2-F1
#
_entry.id   AF-A0A1J3KAH2-F1
#
_cell.length_a   1.000
_cell.length_b   1.000
_cell.length_c   1.000
_cell.angle_alpha   90.00
_cell.angle_beta   90.00
_cell.angle_gamma   90.00
#
_symmetry.space_group_name_H-M   'P 1'
#
loop_
_entity.id
_entity.type
_entity.pdbx_description
1 polymer ?
#
loop_
_entity_poly.entity_id
_entity_poly.type
_entity_poly.pdbx_seq_one_letter_code
_entity_poly.pdbx_strand_id
1 'polypeptide(L)'
;IVEMSCVIRRVRTMTLSFILQSPFPIPPKPIITPKQSSLSSLRPLPTYRFLTTNLRSSSFSTKSTPNMQDSGPISYLTQREAAEIDETLMGPLGFSVDQLMELAGLSVATSIAEVYKPGEYNRVLAICGPGNNGGDGLVAARHLHHFGYKPSICYPKRTAKPLYAGLVTQLESLSVPFVSVDDLPEDLSKDFDVIIDAIFGFSFHGAPRPPFDDLIRRLVSLQKRAAIVSVDIPSGWHVEEGDRECGGVKPDMLVSLTAPKLCAKRFCGHHHFLGGRFVPPSVAERFKLELPSYPGTSMCVRIGKPPKVDISAMRVNYVSPELLEDQVEIDPILQFRKWFDEAVAAGLRETNAMALSTTNKDRKPSSRMVLLKGFDENGFVWFTNYESKKGCDLSENPCAALLFYWESLNRQVRIEGPVERISEAESESYYHSRPRGSQIGAIVSKQSSVVPGRHVLYDEYEELTKKYSDGSVIPKPKNWGGFRLKPNLFEFWQGQPSRLHDRLQYSLQDVNGNRAWIINRLAP
;
A
#
# COMPACT_ATOMS: atom_id res chain seq x y z
N ILE A 1 55.83 -4.03 8.81
CA ILE A 1 56.28 -3.84 7.41
C ILE A 1 56.98 -5.14 7.01
N VAL A 2 56.58 -5.72 5.88
CA VAL A 2 56.89 -7.10 5.42
C VAL A 2 56.12 -8.22 6.12
N GLU A 3 54.79 -8.21 5.99
CA GLU A 3 53.93 -9.42 5.84
C GLU A 3 52.45 -9.04 5.61
N MET A 4 52.19 -8.03 4.78
CA MET A 4 50.81 -7.65 4.43
C MET A 4 50.72 -7.12 2.99
N SER A 5 51.54 -7.68 2.10
CA SER A 5 51.64 -7.29 0.69
C SER A 5 51.43 -8.46 -0.30
N CYS A 6 51.12 -9.66 0.19
CA CYS A 6 50.92 -10.84 -0.67
C CYS A 6 49.44 -11.20 -0.92
N VAL A 7 48.49 -10.67 -0.13
CA VAL A 7 47.06 -11.01 -0.28
C VAL A 7 46.29 -10.05 -1.20
N ILE A 8 46.82 -8.85 -1.46
CA ILE A 8 46.16 -7.83 -2.31
C ILE A 8 46.49 -7.99 -3.82
N ARG A 9 47.39 -8.91 -4.19
CA ARG A 9 47.73 -9.23 -5.60
C ARG A 9 46.97 -10.41 -6.21
N ARG A 10 46.09 -11.10 -5.48
CA ARG A 10 45.31 -12.26 -5.97
C ARG A 10 43.81 -12.02 -6.18
N VAL A 11 43.29 -10.83 -5.87
CA VAL A 11 41.86 -10.48 -6.09
C VAL A 11 41.65 -9.53 -7.28
N ARG A 12 42.72 -9.08 -7.94
CA ARG A 12 42.65 -8.20 -9.13
C ARG A 12 42.80 -8.91 -10.48
N THR A 13 42.79 -10.25 -10.51
CA THR A 13 42.99 -11.04 -11.75
C THR A 13 41.91 -12.11 -11.98
N MET A 14 40.73 -11.99 -11.37
CA MET A 14 39.57 -12.88 -11.60
C MET A 14 38.25 -12.14 -11.89
N THR A 15 38.33 -10.99 -12.55
CA THR A 15 37.14 -10.23 -12.98
C THR A 15 37.29 -9.62 -14.38
N LEU A 16 38.07 -10.26 -15.26
CA LEU A 16 38.31 -9.76 -16.63
C LEU A 16 38.48 -10.87 -17.67
N SER A 17 37.78 -12.01 -17.51
CA SER A 17 37.84 -13.13 -18.49
C SER A 17 36.52 -13.87 -18.70
N PHE A 18 35.36 -13.19 -18.58
CA PHE A 18 34.05 -13.79 -18.89
C PHE A 18 33.17 -12.94 -19.81
N ILE A 19 33.80 -12.15 -20.69
CA ILE A 19 33.10 -11.50 -21.81
C ILE A 19 33.97 -11.74 -23.03
N LEU A 20 33.66 -12.81 -23.79
CA LEU A 20 33.79 -12.95 -25.26
C LEU A 20 33.68 -14.44 -25.65
N GLN A 21 32.84 -14.71 -26.65
CA GLN A 21 32.60 -15.98 -27.39
C GLN A 21 31.63 -16.97 -26.70
N SER A 22 30.38 -17.10 -27.16
CA SER A 22 30.01 -17.89 -28.36
C SER A 22 28.60 -17.51 -28.90
N PRO A 23 28.30 -17.76 -30.20
CA PRO A 23 27.08 -17.30 -30.87
C PRO A 23 25.98 -18.38 -30.90
N PHE A 24 24.72 -18.00 -30.70
CA PHE A 24 23.56 -18.81 -31.11
C PHE A 24 22.56 -17.95 -31.92
N PRO A 25 21.94 -18.51 -32.97
CA PRO A 25 21.32 -17.74 -34.04
C PRO A 25 19.91 -17.23 -33.71
N ILE A 26 19.61 -16.02 -34.19
CA ILE A 26 18.29 -15.37 -34.14
C ILE A 26 17.43 -15.92 -35.29
N PRO A 27 16.16 -16.32 -35.08
CA PRO A 27 15.28 -16.74 -36.16
C PRO A 27 14.78 -15.53 -36.98
N PRO A 28 14.56 -15.67 -38.30
CA PRO A 28 14.18 -14.54 -39.16
C PRO A 28 12.73 -14.10 -38.91
N LYS A 29 12.52 -12.78 -38.92
CA LYS A 29 11.19 -12.15 -38.93
C LYS A 29 10.47 -12.42 -40.27
N PRO A 30 9.14 -12.63 -40.28
CA PRO A 30 8.40 -12.85 -41.51
C PRO A 30 8.30 -11.57 -42.34
N ILE A 31 8.71 -11.69 -43.62
CA ILE A 31 8.52 -10.71 -44.68
C ILE A 31 7.06 -10.82 -45.13
N ILE A 32 6.25 -9.77 -44.91
CA ILE A 32 4.94 -9.63 -45.53
C ILE A 32 5.11 -8.76 -46.77
N THR A 33 4.95 -9.38 -47.94
CA THR A 33 4.92 -8.72 -49.25
C THR A 33 3.57 -8.04 -49.48
N PRO A 34 3.52 -6.84 -50.09
CA PRO A 34 2.27 -6.19 -50.44
C PRO A 34 1.69 -6.80 -51.73
N LYS A 35 0.44 -7.28 -51.67
CA LYS A 35 -0.33 -7.63 -52.86
C LYS A 35 -0.81 -6.35 -53.55
N GLN A 36 -0.39 -6.19 -54.81
CA GLN A 36 -1.02 -5.31 -55.78
C GLN A 36 -2.40 -5.85 -56.18
N SER A 37 -3.41 -4.98 -56.26
CA SER A 37 -4.55 -5.17 -57.14
C SER A 37 -5.12 -3.82 -57.60
N SER A 38 -4.81 -3.51 -58.86
CA SER A 38 -5.60 -2.83 -59.90
C SER A 38 -6.55 -1.66 -59.58
N LEU A 39 -6.26 -0.55 -60.26
CA LEU A 39 -7.12 0.61 -60.56
C LEU A 39 -8.33 0.25 -61.45
N SER A 40 -9.51 0.74 -61.06
CA SER A 40 -10.61 1.29 -61.89
C SER A 40 -11.76 1.63 -60.92
N SER A 41 -12.54 2.70 -60.96
CA SER A 41 -12.91 3.68 -61.98
C SER A 41 -13.47 4.94 -61.27
N LEU A 42 -13.42 6.08 -61.95
CA LEU A 42 -13.96 7.39 -61.53
C LEU A 42 -15.50 7.46 -61.65
N ARG A 43 -16.14 8.23 -60.73
CA ARG A 43 -17.28 9.20 -60.88
C ARG A 43 -18.25 9.16 -59.67
N PRO A 44 -19.11 10.18 -59.45
CA PRO A 44 -18.83 11.48 -58.83
C PRO A 44 -19.65 11.72 -57.54
N LEU A 45 -19.33 12.79 -56.81
CA LEU A 45 -20.09 13.32 -55.67
C LEU A 45 -21.57 13.61 -56.00
N PRO A 46 -22.48 13.44 -55.03
CA PRO A 46 -23.63 14.31 -54.91
C PRO A 46 -23.54 15.14 -53.62
N THR A 47 -23.52 16.46 -53.79
CA THR A 47 -24.13 17.40 -52.85
C THR A 47 -25.61 17.06 -52.69
N TYR A 48 -26.15 17.04 -51.46
CA TYR A 48 -27.36 17.81 -51.10
C TYR A 48 -27.80 17.63 -49.63
N ARG A 49 -28.13 18.80 -49.05
CA ARG A 49 -29.20 19.10 -48.08
C ARG A 49 -29.11 18.59 -46.63
N PHE A 50 -29.01 19.61 -45.76
CA PHE A 50 -29.54 19.69 -44.41
C PHE A 50 -30.84 18.90 -44.23
N LEU A 51 -30.80 17.92 -43.33
CA LEU A 51 -31.96 17.36 -42.65
C LEU A 51 -31.64 17.26 -41.17
N THR A 52 -32.30 18.15 -40.41
CA THR A 52 -32.43 18.09 -38.96
C THR A 52 -33.06 16.76 -38.56
N THR A 53 -32.35 15.93 -37.80
CA THR A 53 -32.96 14.83 -37.06
C THR A 53 -32.34 14.70 -35.67
N ASN A 54 -33.22 14.80 -34.68
CA ASN A 54 -32.95 14.49 -33.28
C ASN A 54 -32.46 13.04 -33.16
N LEU A 55 -31.24 12.85 -32.66
CA LEU A 55 -30.75 11.52 -32.27
C LEU A 55 -30.35 11.52 -30.79
N ARG A 56 -31.08 10.67 -30.08
CA ARG A 56 -30.97 10.30 -28.67
C ARG A 56 -29.53 9.95 -28.29
N SER A 57 -29.17 10.35 -27.07
CA SER A 57 -27.96 9.98 -26.36
C SER A 57 -27.78 8.46 -26.29
N SER A 58 -26.81 7.94 -27.04
CA SER A 58 -26.25 6.61 -26.79
C SER A 58 -25.06 6.78 -25.84
N SER A 59 -25.28 6.44 -24.57
CA SER A 59 -24.23 6.36 -23.55
C SER A 59 -23.31 5.19 -23.89
N PHE A 60 -22.14 5.48 -24.48
CA PHE A 60 -21.05 4.51 -24.57
C PHE A 60 -20.45 4.32 -23.18
N SER A 61 -20.76 3.16 -22.58
CA SER A 61 -20.14 2.67 -21.35
C SER A 61 -18.67 2.35 -21.63
N THR A 62 -17.79 3.22 -21.17
CA THR A 62 -16.36 2.93 -21.07
C THR A 62 -16.15 1.94 -19.94
N LYS A 63 -15.70 0.71 -20.28
CA LYS A 63 -15.30 -0.29 -19.30
C LYS A 63 -14.23 0.31 -18.38
N SER A 64 -14.63 0.64 -17.16
CA SER A 64 -13.74 0.98 -16.06
C SER A 64 -12.91 -0.24 -15.69
N THR A 65 -11.67 0.00 -15.30
CA THR A 65 -10.80 -0.94 -14.56
C THR A 65 -11.57 -1.61 -13.42
N PRO A 66 -11.38 -2.91 -13.15
CA PRO A 66 -12.14 -3.61 -12.13
C PRO A 66 -11.87 -2.97 -10.77
N ASN A 67 -12.92 -2.37 -10.23
CA ASN A 67 -12.95 -1.82 -8.89
C ASN A 67 -12.77 -3.00 -7.91
N MET A 68 -11.79 -2.96 -7.01
CA MET A 68 -11.54 -4.00 -5.98
C MET A 68 -12.62 -4.01 -4.87
N GLN A 69 -13.88 -3.75 -5.19
CA GLN A 69 -14.93 -3.43 -4.20
C GLN A 69 -16.31 -4.01 -4.53
N ASP A 70 -16.39 -5.06 -5.34
CA ASP A 70 -17.64 -5.80 -5.49
C ASP A 70 -17.38 -7.28 -5.18
N SER A 71 -17.54 -7.66 -3.91
CA SER A 71 -17.58 -9.06 -3.52
C SER A 71 -18.90 -9.62 -4.01
N GLY A 72 -18.89 -10.22 -5.20
CA GLY A 72 -20.00 -11.03 -5.70
C GLY A 72 -20.37 -12.15 -4.70
N PRO A 73 -21.47 -12.88 -4.94
CA PRO A 73 -21.85 -14.02 -4.12
C PRO A 73 -20.66 -14.99 -4.01
N ILE A 74 -20.36 -15.43 -2.78
CA ILE A 74 -19.34 -16.42 -2.49
C ILE A 74 -20.02 -17.74 -2.09
N SER A 75 -19.56 -18.86 -2.66
CA SER A 75 -20.09 -20.18 -2.33
C SER A 75 -19.66 -20.62 -0.93
N TYR A 76 -20.55 -21.33 -0.22
CA TYR A 76 -20.27 -21.93 1.08
C TYR A 76 -20.54 -23.42 1.02
N LEU A 77 -19.59 -24.22 1.53
CA LEU A 77 -19.62 -25.67 1.47
C LEU A 77 -20.32 -26.29 2.68
N THR A 78 -21.09 -27.34 2.42
CA THR A 78 -21.48 -28.34 3.42
C THR A 78 -20.24 -29.13 3.89
N GLN A 79 -20.37 -29.83 5.01
CA GLN A 79 -19.29 -30.71 5.49
C GLN A 79 -18.96 -31.81 4.47
N ARG A 80 -19.99 -32.33 3.80
CA ARG A 80 -19.87 -33.37 2.77
C ARG A 80 -19.14 -32.88 1.52
N GLU A 81 -19.50 -31.70 1.01
CA GLU A 81 -18.84 -31.13 -0.18
C GLU A 81 -17.37 -30.82 0.10
N ALA A 82 -17.06 -30.30 1.30
CA ALA A 82 -15.68 -30.08 1.70
C ALA A 82 -14.85 -31.37 1.69
N ALA A 83 -15.41 -32.47 2.23
CA ALA A 83 -14.75 -33.78 2.19
C ALA A 83 -14.56 -34.31 0.75
N GLU A 84 -15.58 -34.18 -0.11
CA GLU A 84 -15.51 -34.66 -1.50
C GLU A 84 -14.49 -33.86 -2.34
N ILE A 85 -14.35 -32.57 -2.09
CA ILE A 85 -13.32 -31.73 -2.72
C ILE A 85 -11.92 -32.19 -2.28
N ASP A 86 -11.70 -32.38 -0.98
CA ASP A 86 -10.42 -32.85 -0.45
C ASP A 86 -10.04 -34.22 -1.02
N GLU A 87 -10.98 -35.16 -1.08
CA GLU A 87 -10.79 -36.47 -1.73
C GLU A 87 -10.46 -36.34 -3.23
N THR A 88 -11.10 -35.41 -3.93
CA THR A 88 -10.84 -35.15 -5.35
C THR A 88 -9.45 -34.57 -5.59
N LEU A 89 -9.03 -33.62 -4.75
CA LEU A 89 -7.70 -33.00 -4.83
C LEU A 89 -6.60 -34.03 -4.55
N MET A 90 -6.73 -34.79 -3.47
CA MET A 90 -5.69 -35.73 -3.04
C MET A 90 -5.69 -37.06 -3.80
N GLY A 91 -6.83 -37.46 -4.37
CA GLY A 91 -6.96 -38.67 -5.17
C GLY A 91 -6.72 -38.38 -6.65
N PRO A 92 -7.78 -38.20 -7.46
CA PRO A 92 -7.69 -38.06 -8.93
C PRO A 92 -6.73 -36.97 -9.43
N LEU A 93 -6.56 -35.88 -8.69
CA LEU A 93 -5.74 -34.75 -9.12
C LEU A 93 -4.29 -34.81 -8.59
N GLY A 94 -3.98 -35.78 -7.73
CA GLY A 94 -2.61 -36.11 -7.32
C GLY A 94 -1.92 -35.09 -6.42
N PHE A 95 -2.66 -34.15 -5.81
CA PHE A 95 -2.07 -33.29 -4.78
C PHE A 95 -1.72 -34.11 -3.55
N SER A 96 -0.50 -33.94 -3.04
CA SER A 96 -0.12 -34.59 -1.78
C SER A 96 -0.57 -33.76 -0.58
N VAL A 97 -0.79 -34.43 0.56
CA VAL A 97 -1.26 -33.77 1.80
C VAL A 97 -0.32 -32.66 2.24
N ASP A 98 0.99 -32.89 2.14
CA ASP A 98 2.03 -31.92 2.47
C ASP A 98 1.98 -30.68 1.57
N GLN A 99 1.71 -30.82 0.27
CA GLN A 99 1.56 -29.68 -0.65
C GLN A 99 0.37 -28.79 -0.27
N LEU A 100 -0.80 -29.40 -0.05
CA LEU A 100 -2.01 -28.66 0.31
C LEU A 100 -1.86 -27.99 1.68
N MET A 101 -1.29 -28.71 2.65
CA MET A 101 -1.03 -28.22 4.01
C MET A 101 0.00 -27.08 4.02
N GLU A 102 1.06 -27.17 3.21
CA GLU A 102 2.06 -26.10 3.09
C GLU A 102 1.43 -24.80 2.59
N LEU A 103 0.61 -24.90 1.54
CA LEU A 103 -0.09 -23.76 0.95
C LEU A 103 -1.17 -23.22 1.88
N ALA A 104 -1.89 -24.08 2.59
CA ALA A 104 -2.91 -23.69 3.57
C ALA A 104 -2.29 -22.93 4.76
N GLY A 105 -1.25 -23.48 5.38
CA GLY A 105 -0.57 -22.81 6.48
C GLY A 105 0.11 -21.50 6.05
N LEU A 106 0.67 -21.44 4.82
CA LEU A 106 1.16 -20.19 4.24
C LEU A 106 0.03 -19.15 4.07
N SER A 107 -1.15 -19.56 3.59
CA SER A 107 -2.31 -18.68 3.49
C SER A 107 -2.74 -18.14 4.86
N VAL A 108 -2.73 -18.96 5.91
CA VAL A 108 -3.03 -18.55 7.29
C VAL A 108 -2.01 -17.52 7.78
N ALA A 109 -0.72 -17.82 7.67
CA ALA A 109 0.35 -16.90 8.07
C ALA A 109 0.29 -15.56 7.31
N THR A 110 0.00 -15.61 6.01
CA THR A 110 -0.14 -14.41 5.17
C THR A 110 -1.33 -13.57 5.59
N SER A 111 -2.47 -14.20 5.91
CA SER A 111 -3.68 -13.51 6.37
C SER A 111 -3.44 -12.79 7.70
N ILE A 112 -2.72 -13.43 8.62
CA ILE A 112 -2.30 -12.84 9.90
C ILE A 112 -1.39 -11.64 9.64
N ALA A 113 -0.37 -11.77 8.79
CA ALA A 113 0.57 -10.70 8.48
C ALA A 113 -0.04 -9.51 7.72
N GLU A 114 -1.12 -9.74 6.97
CA GLU A 114 -1.88 -8.67 6.33
C GLU A 114 -2.49 -7.72 7.37
N VAL A 115 -2.95 -8.25 8.51
CA VAL A 115 -3.70 -7.51 9.54
C VAL A 115 -2.84 -7.12 10.74
N TYR A 116 -2.26 -8.10 11.43
CA TYR A 116 -1.66 -7.91 12.74
C TYR A 116 -0.15 -7.71 12.60
N LYS A 117 0.33 -6.47 12.49
CA LYS A 117 1.74 -6.22 12.13
C LYS A 117 2.72 -6.73 13.20
N PRO A 118 3.88 -7.30 12.82
CA PRO A 118 4.86 -7.83 13.78
C PRO A 118 5.38 -6.79 14.79
N GLY A 119 5.35 -5.49 14.46
CA GLY A 119 5.74 -4.42 15.38
C GLY A 119 4.79 -4.25 16.57
N GLU A 120 3.55 -4.70 16.45
CA GLU A 120 2.49 -4.53 17.45
C GLU A 120 2.01 -5.87 18.04
N TYR A 121 1.96 -6.93 17.22
CA TYR A 121 1.42 -8.24 17.55
C TYR A 121 2.48 -9.32 17.37
N ASN A 122 3.55 -9.29 18.17
CA ASN A 122 4.71 -10.17 17.93
C ASN A 122 4.60 -11.54 18.59
N ARG A 123 3.90 -11.69 19.73
CA ARG A 123 3.81 -12.96 20.46
C ARG A 123 2.63 -13.77 19.95
N VAL A 124 2.93 -14.91 19.33
CA VAL A 124 1.90 -15.78 18.72
C VAL A 124 1.86 -17.12 19.43
N LEU A 125 0.68 -17.60 19.81
CA LEU A 125 0.47 -18.97 20.27
C LEU A 125 -0.31 -19.75 19.19
N ALA A 126 0.25 -20.83 18.67
CA ALA A 126 -0.47 -21.77 17.82
C ALA A 126 -0.91 -22.99 18.65
N ILE A 127 -2.22 -23.19 18.77
CA ILE A 127 -2.79 -24.35 19.44
C ILE A 127 -3.18 -25.38 18.38
N CYS A 128 -2.39 -26.43 18.25
CA CYS A 128 -2.49 -27.42 17.18
C CYS A 128 -3.23 -28.68 17.65
N GLY A 129 -4.25 -29.08 16.91
CA GLY A 129 -4.95 -30.35 17.13
C GLY A 129 -4.24 -31.55 16.46
N PRO A 130 -4.79 -32.77 16.62
CA PRO A 130 -4.13 -33.98 16.13
C PRO A 130 -4.31 -34.21 14.61
N GLY A 131 -5.21 -33.47 13.96
CA GLY A 131 -5.53 -33.67 12.54
C GLY A 131 -4.80 -32.72 11.60
N ASN A 132 -5.27 -32.67 10.34
CA ASN A 132 -4.72 -31.82 9.29
C ASN A 132 -4.72 -30.33 9.69
N ASN A 133 -5.78 -29.87 10.35
CA ASN A 133 -5.90 -28.49 10.83
C ASN A 133 -4.77 -28.12 11.80
N GLY A 134 -4.34 -29.05 12.67
CA GLY A 134 -3.17 -28.86 13.50
C GLY A 134 -1.87 -28.77 12.71
N GLY A 135 -1.75 -29.56 11.64
CA GLY A 135 -0.66 -29.46 10.67
C GLY A 135 -0.60 -28.09 9.97
N ASP A 136 -1.76 -27.56 9.55
CA ASP A 136 -1.87 -26.20 8.99
C ASP A 136 -1.38 -25.14 10.00
N GLY A 137 -1.72 -25.31 11.28
CA GLY A 137 -1.22 -24.47 12.37
C GLY A 137 0.30 -24.53 12.56
N LEU A 138 0.90 -25.72 12.47
CA LEU A 138 2.37 -25.89 12.55
C LEU A 138 3.07 -25.21 11.37
N VAL A 139 2.56 -25.38 10.15
CA VAL A 139 3.07 -24.69 8.95
C VAL A 139 2.92 -23.18 9.09
N ALA A 140 1.74 -22.69 9.52
CA ALA A 140 1.49 -21.27 9.72
C ALA A 140 2.49 -20.65 10.71
N ALA A 141 2.73 -21.33 11.84
CA ALA A 141 3.69 -20.87 12.83
C ALA A 141 5.12 -20.78 12.27
N ARG A 142 5.55 -21.74 11.44
CA ARG A 142 6.85 -21.69 10.77
C ARG A 142 6.97 -20.48 9.83
N HIS A 143 5.96 -20.22 9.01
CA HIS A 143 5.97 -19.04 8.14
C HIS A 143 5.95 -17.74 8.93
N LEU A 144 5.17 -17.67 10.02
CA LEU A 144 5.14 -16.50 10.90
C LEU A 144 6.51 -16.22 11.54
N HIS A 145 7.28 -17.24 11.92
CA HIS A 145 8.66 -17.04 12.35
C HIS A 145 9.48 -16.31 11.27
N HIS A 146 9.40 -16.74 10.01
CA HIS A 146 10.09 -16.08 8.90
C HIS A 146 9.54 -14.69 8.58
N PHE A 147 8.29 -14.40 8.92
CA PHE A 147 7.68 -13.07 8.79
C PHE A 147 8.03 -12.12 9.95
N GLY A 148 8.82 -12.57 10.93
CA GLY A 148 9.32 -11.75 12.03
C GLY A 148 8.51 -11.82 13.33
N TYR A 149 7.57 -12.77 13.43
CA TYR A 149 6.83 -13.04 14.67
C TYR A 149 7.62 -13.96 15.61
N LYS A 150 7.16 -14.05 16.86
CA LYS A 150 7.67 -14.98 17.88
C LYS A 150 6.60 -16.02 18.21
N PRO A 151 6.46 -17.08 17.38
CA PRO A 151 5.50 -18.14 17.65
C PRO A 151 5.92 -19.02 18.82
N SER A 152 4.93 -19.57 19.51
CA SER A 152 5.01 -20.68 20.47
C SER A 152 3.94 -21.71 20.12
N ILE A 153 4.22 -22.99 20.32
CA ILE A 153 3.33 -24.08 19.88
C ILE A 153 2.79 -24.85 21.08
N CYS A 154 1.47 -24.99 21.19
CA CYS A 154 0.83 -25.97 22.06
C CYS A 154 0.30 -27.13 21.21
N TYR A 155 0.99 -28.26 21.20
CA TYR A 155 0.61 -29.46 20.42
C TYR A 155 0.46 -30.70 21.32
N PRO A 156 -0.65 -30.81 22.08
CA PRO A 156 -0.79 -31.77 23.17
C PRO A 156 -0.94 -33.23 22.72
N LYS A 157 -1.55 -33.47 21.55
CA LYS A 157 -1.69 -34.82 20.97
C LYS A 157 -0.99 -34.88 19.63
N ARG A 158 0.29 -35.23 19.65
CA ARG A 158 1.12 -35.36 18.45
C ARG A 158 0.75 -36.60 17.64
N THR A 159 0.54 -36.42 16.34
CA THR A 159 0.20 -37.52 15.44
C THR A 159 1.44 -38.28 15.00
N ALA A 160 1.45 -39.61 15.22
CA ALA A 160 2.55 -40.50 14.88
C ALA A 160 2.60 -40.82 13.36
N LYS A 161 2.73 -39.79 12.53
CA LYS A 161 2.93 -39.89 11.08
C LYS A 161 4.17 -39.08 10.67
N PRO A 162 4.98 -39.55 9.70
CA PRO A 162 6.22 -38.88 9.29
C PRO A 162 6.04 -37.41 8.92
N LEU A 163 4.94 -37.06 8.26
CA LEU A 163 4.60 -35.67 7.92
C LEU A 163 4.64 -34.74 9.14
N TYR A 164 3.93 -35.09 10.21
CA TYR A 164 3.81 -34.27 11.41
C TYR A 164 5.12 -34.23 12.20
N ALA A 165 5.84 -35.35 12.26
CA ALA A 165 7.19 -35.39 12.85
C ALA A 165 8.16 -34.45 12.10
N GLY A 166 8.07 -34.40 10.77
CA GLY A 166 8.82 -33.47 9.93
C GLY A 166 8.48 -32.01 10.24
N LEU A 167 7.20 -31.66 10.35
CA LEU A 167 6.76 -30.29 10.71
C LEU A 167 7.27 -29.86 12.09
N VAL A 168 7.23 -30.75 13.08
CA VAL A 168 7.78 -30.51 14.41
C VAL A 168 9.29 -30.26 14.32
N THR A 169 10.03 -31.13 13.60
CA THR A 169 11.49 -30.99 13.42
C THR A 169 11.86 -29.66 12.75
N GLN A 170 11.06 -29.20 11.78
CA GLN A 170 11.27 -27.90 11.13
C GLN A 170 11.07 -26.71 12.08
N LEU A 171 10.13 -26.79 13.02
CA LEU A 171 9.91 -25.74 14.02
C LEU A 171 11.00 -25.76 15.10
N GLU A 172 11.41 -26.95 15.53
CA GLU A 172 12.51 -27.13 16.49
C GLU A 172 13.84 -26.62 15.92
N SER A 173 14.11 -26.80 14.63
CA SER A 173 15.32 -26.28 13.98
C SER A 173 15.37 -24.74 13.92
N LEU A 174 14.20 -24.09 13.97
CA LEU A 174 14.06 -22.64 14.09
C LEU A 174 14.03 -22.16 15.56
N SER A 175 14.25 -23.07 16.51
CA SER A 175 14.15 -22.81 17.95
C SER A 175 12.78 -22.25 18.39
N VAL A 176 11.70 -22.64 17.70
CA VAL A 176 10.33 -22.29 18.09
C VAL A 176 9.93 -23.13 19.31
N PRO A 177 9.52 -22.52 20.44
CA PRO A 177 9.22 -23.25 21.66
C PRO A 177 7.92 -24.05 21.55
N PHE A 178 7.94 -25.28 22.07
CA PHE A 178 6.75 -26.09 22.32
C PHE A 178 6.40 -26.02 23.81
N VAL A 179 5.18 -25.60 24.11
CA VAL A 179 4.65 -25.37 25.46
C VAL A 179 3.61 -26.45 25.77
N SER A 180 3.65 -27.02 26.98
CA SER A 180 2.64 -27.97 27.43
C SER A 180 1.34 -27.26 27.82
N VAL A 181 0.22 -28.00 27.92
CA VAL A 181 -1.06 -27.40 28.35
C VAL A 181 -0.96 -26.89 29.80
N ASP A 182 -0.19 -27.58 30.64
CA ASP A 182 -0.03 -27.25 32.06
C ASP A 182 0.81 -25.98 32.27
N ASP A 183 1.72 -25.67 31.34
CA ASP A 183 2.56 -24.46 31.36
C ASP A 183 1.86 -23.22 30.79
N LEU A 184 0.70 -23.38 30.14
CA LEU A 184 -0.05 -22.26 29.60
C LEU A 184 -0.80 -21.52 30.73
N PRO A 185 -0.79 -20.18 30.72
CA PRO A 185 -1.60 -19.42 31.67
C PRO A 185 -3.09 -19.65 31.42
N GLU A 186 -3.90 -19.47 32.46
CA GLU A 186 -5.37 -19.55 32.34
C GLU A 186 -5.89 -18.46 31.38
N ASP A 187 -5.33 -17.25 31.49
CA ASP A 187 -5.58 -16.14 30.59
C ASP A 187 -4.42 -15.97 29.60
N LEU A 188 -4.61 -16.50 28.40
CA LEU A 188 -3.62 -16.46 27.33
C LEU A 188 -3.31 -15.03 26.85
N SER A 189 -4.17 -14.04 27.11
CA SER A 189 -3.98 -12.65 26.63
C SER A 189 -2.86 -11.88 27.33
N LYS A 190 -2.31 -12.43 28.43
CA LYS A 190 -1.15 -11.85 29.12
C LYS A 190 0.13 -12.03 28.31
N ASP A 191 0.29 -13.22 27.74
CA ASP A 191 1.55 -13.66 27.15
C ASP A 191 1.53 -13.65 25.63
N PHE A 192 0.34 -13.63 25.02
CA PHE A 192 0.18 -13.72 23.57
C PHE A 192 -0.73 -12.62 23.02
N ASP A 193 -0.32 -12.06 21.89
CA ASP A 193 -1.05 -11.01 21.17
C ASP A 193 -1.99 -11.63 20.12
N VAL A 194 -1.57 -12.74 19.51
CA VAL A 194 -2.34 -13.52 18.52
C VAL A 194 -2.39 -14.98 18.94
N ILE A 195 -3.57 -15.58 18.90
CA ILE A 195 -3.77 -16.99 19.23
C ILE A 195 -4.39 -17.68 18.01
N ILE A 196 -3.64 -18.61 17.42
CA ILE A 196 -4.08 -19.41 16.27
C ILE A 196 -4.81 -20.63 16.82
N ASP A 197 -6.12 -20.64 16.60
CA ASP A 197 -7.00 -21.78 16.82
C ASP A 197 -6.89 -22.72 15.61
N ALA A 198 -6.00 -23.71 15.74
CA ALA A 198 -5.75 -24.76 14.76
C ALA A 198 -6.08 -26.15 15.34
N ILE A 199 -7.14 -26.23 16.18
CA ILE A 199 -7.47 -27.45 16.92
C ILE A 199 -8.31 -28.40 16.05
N PHE A 200 -9.48 -27.97 15.59
CA PHE A 200 -10.41 -28.82 14.84
C PHE A 200 -10.87 -28.13 13.55
N GLY A 201 -10.64 -28.82 12.43
CA GLY A 201 -11.15 -28.41 11.11
C GLY A 201 -12.49 -29.05 10.77
N PHE A 202 -12.91 -28.89 9.51
CA PHE A 202 -14.22 -29.34 9.02
C PHE A 202 -14.49 -30.84 9.13
N SER A 203 -13.48 -31.70 9.26
CA SER A 203 -13.66 -33.16 9.36
C SER A 203 -13.94 -33.66 10.79
N PHE A 204 -13.94 -32.76 11.78
CA PHE A 204 -14.20 -33.15 13.17
C PHE A 204 -15.68 -33.46 13.41
N HIS A 205 -15.93 -34.50 14.22
CA HIS A 205 -17.28 -34.90 14.65
C HIS A 205 -17.30 -35.15 16.16
N GLY A 206 -18.40 -34.75 16.81
CA GLY A 206 -18.65 -34.97 18.23
C GLY A 206 -18.22 -33.81 19.13
N ALA A 207 -18.19 -34.06 20.44
CA ALA A 207 -17.80 -33.07 21.43
C ALA A 207 -16.27 -33.07 21.65
N PRO A 208 -15.64 -31.90 21.87
CA PRO A 208 -14.26 -31.81 22.31
C PRO A 208 -14.00 -32.65 23.57
N ARG A 209 -12.86 -33.33 23.63
CA ARG A 209 -12.43 -34.15 24.78
C ARG A 209 -11.11 -33.64 25.33
N PRO A 210 -10.76 -33.95 26.60
CA PRO A 210 -9.48 -33.60 27.18
C PRO A 210 -8.27 -33.95 26.30
N PRO A 211 -7.29 -33.03 26.17
CA PRO A 211 -7.20 -31.70 26.80
C PRO A 211 -7.80 -30.54 25.98
N PHE A 212 -8.50 -30.83 24.87
CA PHE A 212 -8.94 -29.79 23.93
C PHE A 212 -10.19 -29.02 24.39
N ASP A 213 -11.02 -29.63 25.23
CA ASP A 213 -12.16 -28.97 25.88
C ASP A 213 -11.69 -27.82 26.79
N ASP A 214 -10.62 -28.02 27.56
CA ASP A 214 -10.02 -26.98 28.39
C ASP A 214 -9.42 -25.85 27.55
N LEU A 215 -8.66 -26.18 26.51
CA LEU A 215 -8.08 -25.19 25.60
C LEU A 215 -9.15 -24.33 24.91
N ILE A 216 -10.25 -24.95 24.44
CA ILE A 216 -11.38 -24.22 23.86
C ILE A 216 -12.05 -23.33 24.91
N ARG A 217 -12.20 -23.80 26.16
CA ARG A 217 -12.73 -22.98 27.25
C ARG A 217 -11.87 -21.74 27.51
N ARG A 218 -10.53 -21.89 27.52
CA ARG A 218 -9.60 -20.76 27.66
C ARG A 218 -9.79 -19.75 26.52
N LEU A 219 -9.91 -20.22 25.28
CA LEU A 219 -10.19 -19.35 24.12
C LEU A 219 -11.51 -18.58 24.26
N VAL A 220 -12.57 -19.20 24.79
CA VAL A 220 -13.86 -18.54 25.04
C VAL A 220 -13.75 -17.48 26.14
N SER A 221 -12.93 -17.74 27.17
CA SER A 221 -12.75 -16.84 28.32
C SER A 221 -11.81 -15.65 28.08
N LEU A 222 -11.20 -15.57 26.89
CA LEU A 222 -10.21 -14.56 26.55
C LEU A 222 -10.75 -13.14 26.72
N GLN A 223 -9.96 -12.32 27.42
CA GLN A 223 -10.19 -10.88 27.48
C GLN A 223 -9.90 -10.25 26.12
N LYS A 224 -10.59 -9.17 25.77
CA LYS A 224 -10.59 -8.49 24.43
C LYS A 224 -9.22 -8.02 23.91
N ARG A 225 -8.10 -8.33 24.58
CA ARG A 225 -6.76 -7.87 24.23
C ARG A 225 -6.05 -8.74 23.17
N ALA A 226 -6.27 -10.05 23.19
CA ALA A 226 -5.64 -10.97 22.24
C ALA A 226 -6.55 -11.28 21.04
N ALA A 227 -5.99 -11.31 19.84
CA ALA A 227 -6.72 -11.64 18.62
C ALA A 227 -6.75 -13.16 18.40
N ILE A 228 -7.95 -13.74 18.35
CA ILE A 228 -8.13 -15.17 18.03
C ILE A 228 -8.26 -15.32 16.52
N VAL A 229 -7.45 -16.21 15.93
CA VAL A 229 -7.44 -16.53 14.50
C VAL A 229 -7.80 -18.00 14.33
N SER A 230 -9.01 -18.30 13.84
CA SER A 230 -9.43 -19.68 13.59
C SER A 230 -9.06 -20.13 12.19
N VAL A 231 -8.41 -21.29 12.11
CA VAL A 231 -8.03 -21.94 10.86
C VAL A 231 -9.19 -22.78 10.37
N ASP A 232 -9.67 -22.46 9.18
CA ASP A 232 -10.77 -23.09 8.46
C ASP A 232 -12.16 -22.89 9.07
N ILE A 233 -12.34 -23.32 10.32
CA ILE A 233 -13.57 -23.24 11.12
C ILE A 233 -13.18 -22.96 12.57
N PRO A 234 -13.95 -22.16 13.33
CA PRO A 234 -13.70 -21.99 14.76
C PRO A 234 -13.90 -23.31 15.52
N SER A 235 -12.90 -23.72 16.31
CA SER A 235 -12.94 -24.99 17.01
C SER A 235 -14.11 -25.05 17.99
N GLY A 236 -14.87 -26.15 17.92
CA GLY A 236 -16.09 -26.37 18.70
C GLY A 236 -17.38 -25.90 18.01
N TRP A 237 -17.31 -25.21 16.88
CA TRP A 237 -18.50 -24.88 16.09
C TRP A 237 -18.99 -26.11 15.29
N HIS A 238 -20.31 -26.17 15.05
CA HIS A 238 -20.85 -27.10 14.05
C HIS A 238 -20.50 -26.60 12.65
N VAL A 239 -19.99 -27.49 11.78
CA VAL A 239 -19.46 -27.14 10.44
C VAL A 239 -20.47 -26.42 9.55
N GLU A 240 -21.75 -26.67 9.74
CA GLU A 240 -22.81 -26.04 8.93
C GLU A 240 -23.66 -25.02 9.69
N GLU A 241 -23.84 -25.22 10.99
CA GLU A 241 -24.78 -24.41 11.78
C GLU A 241 -24.08 -23.32 12.59
N GLY A 242 -22.75 -23.42 12.72
CA GLY A 242 -21.92 -22.53 13.52
C GLY A 242 -22.05 -22.80 15.02
N ASP A 243 -21.98 -21.72 15.80
CA ASP A 243 -22.15 -21.76 17.25
C ASP A 243 -23.63 -21.94 17.62
N ARG A 244 -24.04 -23.20 17.84
CA ARG A 244 -25.44 -23.55 18.18
C ARG A 244 -25.89 -22.98 19.53
N GLU A 245 -24.97 -22.88 20.49
CA GLU A 245 -25.27 -22.55 21.89
C GLU A 245 -24.88 -21.11 22.26
N CYS A 246 -24.39 -20.31 21.31
CA CYS A 246 -23.94 -18.92 21.49
C CYS A 246 -22.85 -18.74 22.57
N GLY A 247 -22.11 -19.81 22.88
CA GLY A 247 -21.05 -19.87 23.89
C GLY A 247 -19.71 -20.35 23.35
N GLY A 248 -19.59 -20.53 22.03
CA GLY A 248 -18.38 -20.98 21.36
C GLY A 248 -17.32 -19.89 21.21
N VAL A 249 -16.17 -20.28 20.64
CA VAL A 249 -15.06 -19.36 20.36
C VAL A 249 -15.54 -18.22 19.45
N LYS A 250 -15.11 -17.00 19.73
CA LYS A 250 -15.43 -15.80 18.94
C LYS A 250 -14.15 -15.26 18.30
N PRO A 251 -13.74 -15.81 17.14
CA PRO A 251 -12.53 -15.36 16.49
C PRO A 251 -12.63 -13.91 16.01
N ASP A 252 -11.53 -13.19 16.13
CA ASP A 252 -11.37 -11.89 15.48
C ASP A 252 -11.13 -12.07 13.96
N MET A 253 -10.41 -13.14 13.62
CA MET A 253 -10.15 -13.56 12.24
C MET A 253 -10.56 -15.01 11.98
N LEU A 254 -11.23 -15.24 10.85
CA LEU A 254 -11.47 -16.57 10.28
C LEU A 254 -10.71 -16.69 8.96
N VAL A 255 -9.89 -17.72 8.80
CA VAL A 255 -9.23 -18.04 7.52
C VAL A 255 -9.84 -19.32 6.96
N SER A 256 -10.83 -19.18 6.08
CA SER A 256 -11.43 -20.33 5.38
C SER A 256 -10.47 -20.87 4.33
N LEU A 257 -10.25 -22.19 4.32
CA LEU A 257 -9.38 -22.86 3.34
C LEU A 257 -10.21 -23.49 2.22
N THR A 258 -9.71 -23.42 0.99
CA THR A 258 -10.34 -23.94 -0.25
C THR A 258 -11.61 -23.17 -0.64
N ALA A 259 -12.64 -23.22 0.22
CA ALA A 259 -13.82 -22.38 0.19
C ALA A 259 -14.43 -22.30 1.62
N PRO A 260 -15.18 -21.23 1.95
CA PRO A 260 -15.83 -21.11 3.25
C PRO A 260 -16.80 -22.26 3.52
N LYS A 261 -16.84 -22.76 4.76
CA LYS A 261 -17.87 -23.71 5.20
C LYS A 261 -19.13 -22.98 5.64
N LEU A 262 -20.27 -23.64 5.60
CA LEU A 262 -21.58 -23.04 5.91
C LEU A 262 -21.62 -22.31 7.28
N CYS A 263 -20.91 -22.81 8.29
CA CYS A 263 -20.77 -22.13 9.58
C CYS A 263 -20.21 -20.71 9.48
N ALA A 264 -19.38 -20.41 8.48
CA ALA A 264 -18.77 -19.10 8.29
C ALA A 264 -19.81 -18.01 7.99
N LYS A 265 -21.04 -18.37 7.57
CA LYS A 265 -22.16 -17.40 7.47
C LYS A 265 -22.56 -16.80 8.82
N ARG A 266 -22.21 -17.46 9.93
CA ARG A 266 -22.43 -16.99 11.30
C ARG A 266 -21.22 -16.25 11.89
N PHE A 267 -20.13 -16.13 11.13
CA PHE A 267 -18.95 -15.42 11.58
C PHE A 267 -19.22 -13.91 11.69
N CYS A 268 -18.88 -13.33 12.83
CA CYS A 268 -19.11 -11.92 13.17
C CYS A 268 -17.83 -11.16 13.55
N GLY A 269 -16.64 -11.78 13.40
CA GLY A 269 -15.37 -11.12 13.65
C GLY A 269 -15.02 -10.08 12.59
N HIS A 270 -13.94 -9.33 12.81
CA HIS A 270 -13.57 -8.20 11.96
C HIS A 270 -12.94 -8.64 10.63
N HIS A 271 -12.38 -9.84 10.58
CA HIS A 271 -11.55 -10.27 9.46
C HIS A 271 -11.93 -11.68 8.97
N HIS A 272 -12.41 -11.79 7.75
CA HIS A 272 -12.61 -13.09 7.12
C HIS A 272 -11.76 -13.16 5.86
N PHE A 273 -10.96 -14.21 5.75
CA PHE A 273 -10.06 -14.45 4.64
C PHE A 273 -10.36 -15.80 4.00
N LEU A 274 -10.18 -15.86 2.68
CA LEU A 274 -10.11 -17.08 1.92
C LEU A 274 -8.65 -17.37 1.59
N GLY A 275 -8.18 -18.56 1.98
CA GLY A 275 -6.88 -19.12 1.68
C GLY A 275 -6.99 -20.42 0.89
N GLY A 276 -5.86 -21.07 0.63
CA GLY A 276 -5.82 -22.29 -0.17
C GLY A 276 -5.98 -22.00 -1.66
N ARG A 277 -5.13 -21.12 -2.20
CA ARG A 277 -5.08 -20.75 -3.62
C ARG A 277 -4.51 -21.87 -4.48
N PHE A 278 -5.20 -23.00 -4.53
CA PHE A 278 -4.82 -24.18 -5.32
C PHE A 278 -6.01 -24.88 -5.99
N VAL A 279 -7.24 -24.37 -5.81
CA VAL A 279 -8.46 -24.97 -6.38
C VAL A 279 -8.41 -24.93 -7.91
N PRO A 280 -8.37 -26.08 -8.61
CA PRO A 280 -8.36 -26.10 -10.06
C PRO A 280 -9.71 -25.66 -10.64
N PRO A 281 -9.73 -25.03 -11.84
CA PRO A 281 -10.99 -24.62 -12.48
C PRO A 281 -12.01 -25.75 -12.65
N SER A 282 -11.54 -26.97 -12.94
CA SER A 282 -12.40 -28.15 -13.07
C SER A 282 -13.15 -28.52 -11.77
N VAL A 283 -12.52 -28.30 -10.61
CA VAL A 283 -13.16 -28.50 -9.30
C VAL A 283 -14.15 -27.36 -9.03
N ALA A 284 -13.74 -26.12 -9.28
CA ALA A 284 -14.62 -24.96 -9.12
C ALA A 284 -15.89 -25.09 -9.99
N GLU A 285 -15.76 -25.52 -11.24
CA GLU A 285 -16.90 -25.76 -12.14
C GLU A 285 -17.79 -26.92 -11.66
N ARG A 286 -17.19 -28.05 -11.26
CA ARG A 286 -17.94 -29.24 -10.78
C ARG A 286 -18.81 -28.92 -9.57
N PHE A 287 -18.26 -28.18 -8.60
CA PHE A 287 -18.96 -27.81 -7.37
C PHE A 287 -19.64 -26.44 -7.45
N LYS A 288 -19.64 -25.79 -8.62
CA LYS A 288 -20.24 -24.45 -8.84
C LYS A 288 -19.75 -23.43 -7.80
N LEU A 289 -18.45 -23.41 -7.57
CA LEU A 289 -17.82 -22.52 -6.61
C LEU A 289 -17.66 -21.13 -7.22
N GLU A 290 -18.30 -20.15 -6.58
CA GLU A 290 -18.08 -18.73 -6.83
C GLU A 290 -17.02 -18.26 -5.83
N LEU A 291 -15.76 -18.19 -6.28
CA LEU A 291 -14.63 -17.76 -5.47
C LEU A 291 -14.08 -16.42 -6.00
N PRO A 292 -13.67 -15.50 -5.12
CA PRO A 292 -13.06 -14.25 -5.53
C PRO A 292 -11.69 -14.47 -6.18
N SER A 293 -11.31 -13.54 -7.06
CA SER A 293 -9.95 -13.49 -7.62
C SER A 293 -8.95 -13.07 -6.55
N TYR A 294 -7.86 -13.83 -6.43
CA TYR A 294 -6.73 -13.47 -5.56
C TYR A 294 -5.90 -12.34 -6.19
N PRO A 295 -5.58 -11.27 -5.46
CA PRO A 295 -4.81 -10.14 -5.99
C PRO A 295 -3.34 -10.53 -6.20
N GLY A 296 -2.82 -10.30 -7.42
CA GLY A 296 -1.40 -10.52 -7.75
C GLY A 296 -0.91 -11.93 -7.36
N THR A 297 0.14 -11.98 -6.55
CA THR A 297 0.76 -13.20 -6.01
C THR A 297 0.26 -13.58 -4.61
N SER A 298 -0.80 -12.93 -4.10
CA SER A 298 -1.31 -13.21 -2.76
C SER A 298 -1.82 -14.64 -2.63
N MET A 299 -1.55 -15.25 -1.48
CA MET A 299 -2.05 -16.59 -1.10
C MET A 299 -3.36 -16.53 -0.30
N CYS A 300 -3.83 -15.32 0.04
CA CYS A 300 -5.09 -15.08 0.70
C CYS A 300 -5.84 -13.92 0.04
N VAL A 301 -7.15 -13.88 0.22
CA VAL A 301 -7.99 -12.75 -0.20
C VAL A 301 -9.04 -12.51 0.86
N ARG A 302 -9.23 -11.24 1.25
CA ARG A 302 -10.26 -10.88 2.21
C ARG A 302 -11.64 -11.11 1.61
N ILE A 303 -12.49 -11.82 2.35
CA ILE A 303 -13.88 -12.11 2.03
C ILE A 303 -14.78 -11.56 3.14
N GLY A 304 -16.01 -11.16 2.82
CA GLY A 304 -16.90 -10.54 3.80
C GLY A 304 -16.84 -9.01 3.85
N LYS A 305 -17.62 -8.41 4.75
CA LYS A 305 -17.77 -6.95 4.82
C LYS A 305 -16.46 -6.30 5.23
N PRO A 306 -16.00 -5.23 4.54
CA PRO A 306 -14.83 -4.49 4.99
C PRO A 306 -15.10 -3.98 6.42
N PRO A 307 -14.08 -4.00 7.30
CA PRO A 307 -14.24 -3.50 8.65
C PRO A 307 -14.71 -2.04 8.58
N LYS A 308 -15.67 -1.66 9.44
CA LYS A 308 -16.00 -0.25 9.61
C LYS A 308 -14.75 0.44 10.16
N VAL A 309 -14.14 1.29 9.34
CA VAL A 309 -12.99 2.09 9.76
C VAL A 309 -13.47 3.10 10.79
N ASP A 310 -13.08 2.93 12.04
CA ASP A 310 -13.22 3.96 13.05
C ASP A 310 -12.08 4.96 12.87
N ILE A 311 -12.38 6.07 12.19
CA ILE A 311 -11.42 7.16 11.94
C ILE A 311 -10.85 7.69 13.27
N SER A 312 -11.61 7.65 14.37
CA SER A 312 -11.16 8.16 15.67
C SER A 312 -10.07 7.29 16.34
N ALA A 313 -10.00 6.01 15.95
CA ALA A 313 -9.02 5.04 16.41
C ALA A 313 -7.72 5.07 15.58
N MET A 314 -7.70 5.74 14.42
CA MET A 314 -6.49 5.91 13.60
C MET A 314 -5.50 6.87 14.27
N ARG A 315 -4.79 6.39 15.28
CA ARG A 315 -3.80 7.16 16.04
C ARG A 315 -2.42 6.56 15.84
N VAL A 316 -1.49 7.38 15.37
CA VAL A 316 -0.07 7.04 15.31
C VAL A 316 0.63 7.67 16.51
N ASN A 317 1.39 6.87 17.25
CA ASN A 317 2.24 7.39 18.32
C ASN A 317 3.57 7.84 17.72
N TYR A 318 3.79 9.14 17.65
CA TYR A 318 5.01 9.70 17.10
C TYR A 318 6.18 9.50 18.07
N VAL A 319 7.32 9.04 17.57
CA VAL A 319 8.58 8.98 18.32
C VAL A 319 9.62 9.72 17.48
N SER A 320 10.14 10.84 17.99
CA SER A 320 11.08 11.69 17.25
C SER A 320 12.01 12.46 18.18
N PRO A 321 13.15 12.96 17.67
CA PRO A 321 14.00 13.87 18.43
C PRO A 321 13.24 15.12 18.88
N GLU A 322 13.59 15.67 20.03
CA GLU A 322 13.04 16.94 20.54
C GLU A 322 13.44 18.11 19.64
N LEU A 323 12.57 19.12 19.56
CA LEU A 323 12.86 20.40 18.90
C LEU A 323 12.90 21.52 19.93
N LEU A 324 14.11 21.93 20.30
CA LEU A 324 14.38 22.93 21.34
C LEU A 324 14.88 24.26 20.73
N GLU A 325 14.54 25.37 21.40
CA GLU A 325 14.81 26.75 20.97
C GLU A 325 16.30 27.05 20.81
N ASP A 326 17.15 26.42 21.63
CA ASP A 326 18.61 26.59 21.63
C ASP A 326 19.32 25.67 20.62
N GLN A 327 18.60 24.76 19.97
CA GLN A 327 19.14 23.78 19.00
C GLN A 327 18.78 24.10 17.55
N VAL A 328 18.00 25.16 17.33
CA VAL A 328 17.57 25.59 16.00
C VAL A 328 18.39 26.78 15.49
N GLU A 329 18.47 26.90 14.17
CA GLU A 329 19.11 28.07 13.54
C GLU A 329 18.30 29.35 13.83
N ILE A 330 19.01 30.46 14.01
CA ILE A 330 18.38 31.79 14.20
C ILE A 330 17.66 32.23 12.91
N ASP A 331 18.24 31.93 11.75
CA ASP A 331 17.62 32.18 10.45
C ASP A 331 16.70 31.00 10.08
N PRO A 332 15.38 31.20 9.94
CA PRO A 332 14.46 30.14 9.59
C PRO A 332 14.69 29.55 8.19
N ILE A 333 15.33 30.27 7.27
CA ILE A 333 15.68 29.74 5.94
C ILE A 333 16.81 28.71 6.08
N LEU A 334 17.78 28.95 6.97
CA LEU A 334 18.82 27.98 7.30
C LEU A 334 18.23 26.77 8.05
N GLN A 335 17.30 27.01 8.98
CA GLN A 335 16.58 25.92 9.66
C GLN A 335 15.78 25.07 8.67
N PHE A 336 15.10 25.69 7.70
CA PHE A 336 14.39 24.98 6.63
C PHE A 336 15.37 24.17 5.78
N ARG A 337 16.50 24.74 5.38
CA ARG A 337 17.54 24.05 4.59
C ARG A 337 18.03 22.79 5.31
N LYS A 338 18.35 22.91 6.60
CA LYS A 338 18.77 21.79 7.44
C LYS A 338 17.75 20.65 7.40
N TRP A 339 16.47 20.93 7.67
CA TRP A 339 15.43 19.90 7.63
C TRP A 339 15.15 19.36 6.23
N PHE A 340 15.23 20.20 5.20
CA PHE A 340 15.07 19.79 3.81
C PHE A 340 16.16 18.80 3.39
N ASP A 341 17.43 19.09 3.73
CA ASP A 341 18.57 18.23 3.43
C ASP A 341 18.48 16.89 4.19
N GLU A 342 18.03 16.90 5.44
CA GLU A 342 17.74 15.68 6.21
C GLU A 342 16.63 14.84 5.56
N ALA A 343 15.56 15.48 5.06
CA ALA A 343 14.48 14.80 4.35
C ALA A 343 14.93 14.22 3.00
N VAL A 344 15.86 14.88 2.30
CA VAL A 344 16.51 14.33 1.10
C VAL A 344 17.40 13.14 1.46
N ALA A 345 18.23 13.26 2.50
CA ALA A 345 19.13 12.20 2.95
C ALA A 345 18.38 10.94 3.40
N ALA A 346 17.19 11.09 3.98
CA ALA A 346 16.30 9.99 4.34
C ALA A 346 15.59 9.34 3.13
N GLY A 347 15.79 9.84 1.91
CA GLY A 347 15.26 9.25 0.69
C GLY A 347 13.75 9.41 0.52
N LEU A 348 13.16 10.43 1.12
CA LEU A 348 11.72 10.69 0.98
C LEU A 348 11.37 10.97 -0.48
N ARG A 349 10.22 10.44 -0.90
CA ARG A 349 9.70 10.69 -2.24
C ARG A 349 9.15 12.11 -2.32
N GLU A 350 9.52 12.82 -3.39
CA GLU A 350 9.04 14.19 -3.67
C GLU A 350 9.19 15.15 -2.47
N THR A 351 10.36 15.17 -1.83
CA THR A 351 10.69 16.03 -0.68
C THR A 351 10.38 17.51 -0.90
N ASN A 352 10.43 17.97 -2.16
CA ASN A 352 10.11 19.32 -2.58
C ASN A 352 8.62 19.57 -2.89
N ALA A 353 7.74 18.61 -2.65
CA ALA A 353 6.30 18.81 -2.76
C ALA A 353 5.78 19.62 -1.57
N MET A 354 4.94 20.61 -1.87
CA MET A 354 4.31 21.48 -0.88
C MET A 354 2.86 21.76 -1.24
N ALA A 355 1.98 21.88 -0.23
CA ALA A 355 0.65 22.40 -0.45
C ALA A 355 0.72 23.93 -0.56
N LEU A 356 0.28 24.47 -1.69
CA LEU A 356 0.12 25.91 -1.91
C LEU A 356 -1.32 26.31 -1.59
N SER A 357 -1.48 27.07 -0.51
CA SER A 357 -2.76 27.61 -0.04
C SER A 357 -2.88 29.08 -0.41
N THR A 358 -3.98 29.43 -1.06
CA THR A 358 -4.28 30.79 -1.56
C THR A 358 -5.73 31.12 -1.24
N THR A 359 -6.08 32.39 -1.23
CA THR A 359 -7.47 32.86 -1.10
C THR A 359 -7.82 33.75 -2.27
N ASN A 360 -9.04 33.63 -2.78
CA ASN A 360 -9.55 34.57 -3.77
C ASN A 360 -9.98 35.90 -3.12
N LYS A 361 -10.42 36.88 -3.92
CA LYS A 361 -10.96 38.16 -3.42
C LYS A 361 -12.13 38.02 -2.42
N ASP A 362 -12.88 36.92 -2.46
CA ASP A 362 -13.98 36.61 -1.53
C ASP A 362 -13.49 35.95 -0.22
N ARG A 363 -12.18 35.87 0.00
CA ARG A 363 -11.52 35.22 1.14
C ARG A 363 -11.83 33.71 1.25
N LYS A 364 -12.14 33.05 0.14
CA LYS A 364 -12.35 31.59 0.12
C LYS A 364 -11.00 30.89 -0.09
N PRO A 365 -10.54 30.08 0.89
CA PRO A 365 -9.28 29.37 0.74
C PRO A 365 -9.42 28.21 -0.24
N SER A 366 -8.32 27.91 -0.93
CA SER A 366 -8.14 26.66 -1.65
C SER A 366 -6.70 26.18 -1.47
N SER A 367 -6.44 24.89 -1.66
CA SER A 367 -5.10 24.30 -1.57
C SER A 367 -4.86 23.31 -2.70
N ARG A 368 -3.62 23.18 -3.17
CA ARG A 368 -3.18 22.09 -4.06
C ARG A 368 -1.70 21.83 -3.90
N MET A 369 -1.25 20.62 -4.21
CA MET A 369 0.17 20.31 -4.25
C MET A 369 0.85 21.00 -5.45
N VAL A 370 2.02 21.57 -5.20
CA VAL A 370 2.97 22.09 -6.19
C VAL A 370 4.38 21.68 -5.77
N LEU A 371 5.35 21.85 -6.67
CA LEU A 371 6.75 21.53 -6.39
C LEU A 371 7.54 22.81 -6.18
N LEU A 372 8.25 22.90 -5.06
CA LEU A 372 9.30 23.89 -4.83
C LEU A 372 10.43 23.67 -5.84
N LYS A 373 10.92 24.76 -6.45
CA LYS A 373 11.97 24.73 -7.48
C LYS A 373 13.25 25.45 -7.09
N GLY A 374 13.18 26.32 -6.10
CA GLY A 374 14.33 26.96 -5.50
C GLY A 374 13.92 27.69 -4.23
N PHE A 375 14.88 27.87 -3.34
CA PHE A 375 14.74 28.74 -2.20
C PHE A 375 16.10 29.31 -1.81
N ASP A 376 16.10 30.57 -1.41
CA ASP A 376 17.27 31.35 -1.01
C ASP A 376 16.83 32.41 0.02
N GLU A 377 17.72 33.32 0.40
CA GLU A 377 17.44 34.45 1.30
C GLU A 377 16.30 35.36 0.82
N ASN A 378 15.96 35.33 -0.47
CA ASN A 378 14.88 36.12 -1.06
C ASN A 378 13.52 35.41 -1.03
N GLY A 379 13.49 34.10 -0.74
CA GLY A 379 12.25 33.35 -0.51
C GLY A 379 12.12 32.06 -1.31
N PHE A 380 10.87 31.61 -1.51
CA PHE A 380 10.53 30.28 -2.02
C PHE A 380 9.88 30.37 -3.41
N VAL A 381 10.44 29.66 -4.39
CA VAL A 381 10.05 29.77 -5.80
C VAL A 381 9.36 28.51 -6.31
N TRP A 382 8.22 28.69 -6.97
CA TRP A 382 7.51 27.65 -7.72
C TRP A 382 6.98 28.20 -9.05
N PHE A 383 6.63 27.30 -9.97
CA PHE A 383 6.18 27.67 -11.32
C PHE A 383 4.79 27.12 -11.59
N THR A 384 3.96 27.92 -12.27
CA THR A 384 2.58 27.56 -12.61
C THR A 384 2.07 28.38 -13.80
N ASN A 385 0.89 28.03 -14.29
CA ASN A 385 0.13 28.89 -15.18
C ASN A 385 -0.50 30.06 -14.38
N TYR A 386 -0.28 31.30 -14.82
CA TYR A 386 -0.78 32.55 -14.24
C TYR A 386 -2.30 32.71 -14.35
N GLU A 387 -2.94 32.02 -15.30
CA GLU A 387 -4.40 32.00 -15.49
C GLU A 387 -5.07 30.82 -14.75
N SER A 388 -4.28 29.97 -14.09
CA SER A 388 -4.84 28.93 -13.23
C SER A 388 -5.59 29.54 -12.05
N LYS A 389 -6.43 28.74 -11.38
CA LYS A 389 -7.12 29.20 -10.16
C LYS A 389 -6.15 29.83 -9.14
N LYS A 390 -4.97 29.22 -8.95
CA LYS A 390 -3.92 29.74 -8.07
C LYS A 390 -3.29 31.03 -8.57
N GLY A 391 -3.05 31.14 -9.88
CA GLY A 391 -2.50 32.34 -10.48
C GLY A 391 -3.45 33.54 -10.40
N CYS A 392 -4.75 33.30 -10.59
CA CYS A 392 -5.79 34.30 -10.40
C CYS A 392 -5.91 34.72 -8.92
N ASP A 393 -5.99 33.75 -7.99
CA ASP A 393 -6.03 34.05 -6.54
C ASP A 393 -4.84 34.93 -6.13
N LEU A 394 -3.61 34.60 -6.57
CA LEU A 394 -2.40 35.38 -6.25
C LEU A 394 -2.32 36.74 -6.93
N SER A 395 -3.01 36.92 -8.05
CA SER A 395 -3.08 38.24 -8.73
C SER A 395 -4.08 39.16 -8.05
N GLU A 396 -5.14 38.61 -7.43
CA GLU A 396 -6.13 39.36 -6.67
C GLU A 396 -5.71 39.59 -5.21
N ASN A 397 -5.05 38.61 -4.60
CA ASN A 397 -4.55 38.64 -3.23
C ASN A 397 -3.13 38.04 -3.17
N PRO A 398 -2.07 38.88 -3.19
CA PRO A 398 -0.68 38.44 -3.31
C PRO A 398 -0.12 37.90 -1.98
N CYS A 399 -0.82 36.97 -1.35
CA CYS A 399 -0.43 36.30 -0.11
C CYS A 399 -0.69 34.79 -0.24
N ALA A 400 0.21 33.97 0.30
CA ALA A 400 0.04 32.53 0.32
C ALA A 400 0.61 31.89 1.60
N ALA A 401 0.19 30.66 1.83
CA ALA A 401 0.81 29.76 2.80
C ALA A 401 1.33 28.51 2.07
N LEU A 402 2.57 28.11 2.36
CA LEU A 402 3.20 26.87 1.92
C LEU A 402 3.21 25.89 3.09
N LEU A 403 2.87 24.63 2.83
CA LEU A 403 2.93 23.56 3.82
C LEU A 403 3.73 22.38 3.28
N PHE A 404 4.80 22.03 3.99
CA PHE A 404 5.56 20.81 3.79
C PHE A 404 5.17 19.80 4.87
N TYR A 405 4.93 18.55 4.49
CA TYR A 405 4.69 17.45 5.43
C TYR A 405 5.57 16.27 5.05
N TRP A 406 6.53 15.95 5.90
CA TRP A 406 7.47 14.85 5.73
C TRP A 406 7.09 13.74 6.72
N GLU A 407 6.08 12.95 6.33
CA GLU A 407 5.45 11.91 7.16
C GLU A 407 6.47 11.02 7.87
N SER A 408 7.45 10.47 7.14
CA SER A 408 8.42 9.51 7.69
C SER A 408 9.36 10.12 8.74
N LEU A 409 9.48 11.46 8.78
CA LEU A 409 10.26 12.19 9.77
C LEU A 409 9.39 12.83 10.85
N ASN A 410 8.07 12.68 10.74
CA ASN A 410 7.08 13.32 11.61
C ASN A 410 7.26 14.85 11.68
N ARG A 411 7.60 15.47 10.54
CA ARG A 411 7.88 16.91 10.45
C ARG A 411 6.89 17.62 9.57
N GLN A 412 6.59 18.85 9.97
CA GLN A 412 5.81 19.78 9.17
C GLN A 412 6.46 21.16 9.23
N VAL A 413 6.50 21.85 8.08
CA VAL A 413 6.92 23.26 8.00
C VAL A 413 5.84 24.07 7.32
N ARG A 414 5.37 25.11 7.99
CA ARG A 414 4.45 26.11 7.43
C ARG A 414 5.20 27.41 7.20
N ILE A 415 5.01 28.02 6.03
CA ILE A 415 5.67 29.25 5.62
C ILE A 415 4.61 30.20 5.07
N GLU A 416 4.56 31.44 5.56
CA GLU A 416 3.59 32.43 5.11
C GLU A 416 4.29 33.72 4.69
N GLY A 417 3.67 34.43 3.76
CA GLY A 417 4.14 35.74 3.36
C GLY A 417 3.55 36.27 2.05
N PRO A 418 3.92 37.50 1.68
CA PRO A 418 3.59 38.07 0.38
C PRO A 418 4.22 37.29 -0.76
N VAL A 419 3.54 37.30 -1.91
CA VAL A 419 3.94 36.61 -3.13
C VAL A 419 4.08 37.61 -4.28
N GLU A 420 5.18 37.51 -5.01
CA GLU A 420 5.44 38.28 -6.21
C GLU A 420 5.73 37.37 -7.41
N ARG A 421 5.52 37.89 -8.63
CA ARG A 421 6.00 37.20 -9.83
C ARG A 421 7.51 37.40 -9.94
N ILE A 422 8.22 36.34 -10.28
CA ILE A 422 9.65 36.45 -10.60
C ILE A 422 9.84 37.15 -11.95
N SER A 423 11.07 37.53 -12.28
CA SER A 423 11.34 38.20 -13.55
C SER A 423 11.03 37.29 -14.75
N GLU A 424 10.71 37.91 -15.89
CA GLU A 424 10.47 37.16 -17.13
C GLU A 424 11.72 36.38 -17.56
N ALA A 425 12.91 36.94 -17.32
CA ALA A 425 14.19 36.28 -17.59
C ALA A 425 14.40 35.03 -16.74
N GLU A 426 14.12 35.07 -15.43
CA GLU A 426 14.17 33.88 -14.57
C GLU A 426 13.13 32.84 -14.99
N SER A 427 11.92 33.27 -15.37
CA SER A 427 10.87 32.39 -15.89
C SER A 427 11.27 31.69 -17.19
N GLU A 428 11.88 32.43 -18.12
CA GLU A 428 12.39 31.92 -19.39
C GLU A 428 13.53 30.91 -19.17
N SER A 429 14.50 31.27 -18.33
CA SER A 429 15.64 30.41 -18.00
C SER A 429 15.18 29.06 -17.43
N TYR A 430 14.29 29.09 -16.43
CA TYR A 430 13.76 27.85 -15.87
C TYR A 430 12.88 27.09 -16.86
N TYR A 431 12.07 27.77 -17.68
CA TYR A 431 11.25 27.10 -18.70
C TYR A 431 12.09 26.25 -19.65
N HIS A 432 13.19 26.80 -20.16
CA HIS A 432 14.09 26.10 -21.10
C HIS A 432 14.93 25.01 -20.45
N SER A 433 15.13 25.04 -19.14
CA SER A 433 15.77 23.94 -18.40
C SER A 433 14.91 22.67 -18.33
N ARG A 434 13.60 22.79 -18.57
CA ARG A 434 12.65 21.67 -18.44
C ARG A 434 12.78 20.72 -19.64
N PRO A 435 12.47 19.41 -19.48
CA PRO A 435 12.37 18.49 -20.61
C PRO A 435 11.40 19.00 -21.68
N ARG A 436 11.69 18.77 -22.96
CA ARG A 436 10.86 19.27 -24.08
C ARG A 436 9.37 18.91 -23.94
N GLY A 437 9.05 17.68 -23.53
CA GLY A 437 7.66 17.28 -23.28
C GLY A 437 6.97 18.11 -22.19
N SER A 438 7.70 18.56 -21.17
CA SER A 438 7.18 19.46 -20.13
C SER A 438 6.98 20.89 -20.65
N GLN A 439 7.84 21.36 -21.55
CA GLN A 439 7.67 22.64 -22.23
C GLN A 439 6.38 22.62 -23.07
N ILE A 440 6.20 21.61 -23.92
CA ILE A 440 4.96 21.40 -24.71
C ILE A 440 3.74 21.31 -23.79
N GLY A 441 3.81 20.49 -22.74
CA GLY A 441 2.69 20.34 -21.79
C GLY A 441 2.28 21.66 -21.13
N ALA A 442 3.20 22.61 -20.93
CA ALA A 442 2.86 23.93 -20.42
C ALA A 442 2.14 24.82 -21.43
N ILE A 443 2.36 24.62 -22.75
CA ILE A 443 1.60 25.30 -23.81
C ILE A 443 0.18 24.73 -23.89
N VAL A 444 0.06 23.41 -23.96
CA VAL A 444 -1.23 22.69 -24.10
C VAL A 444 -2.13 22.92 -22.89
N SER A 445 -1.54 22.99 -21.69
CA SER A 445 -2.32 23.03 -20.45
C SER A 445 -2.78 24.45 -20.10
N LYS A 446 -4.00 24.78 -20.52
CA LYS A 446 -4.81 25.87 -19.95
C LYS A 446 -5.33 25.45 -18.56
N GLN A 447 -4.40 25.40 -17.61
CA GLN A 447 -4.63 24.81 -16.29
C GLN A 447 -5.85 25.44 -15.60
N SER A 448 -6.70 24.60 -15.01
CA SER A 448 -7.96 25.00 -14.33
C SER A 448 -9.11 25.46 -15.24
N SER A 449 -8.95 25.44 -16.57
CA SER A 449 -10.07 25.59 -17.50
C SER A 449 -10.81 24.25 -17.74
N VAL A 450 -12.11 24.33 -18.06
CA VAL A 450 -12.89 23.17 -18.50
C VAL A 450 -12.54 22.84 -19.95
N VAL A 451 -12.28 21.57 -20.24
CA VAL A 451 -12.01 21.07 -21.60
C VAL A 451 -13.03 19.97 -21.97
N PRO A 452 -13.39 19.80 -23.26
CA PRO A 452 -14.39 18.80 -23.69
C PRO A 452 -14.02 17.35 -23.35
N GLY A 453 -12.72 17.06 -23.26
CA GLY A 453 -12.23 15.73 -22.91
C GLY A 453 -10.73 15.62 -23.06
N ARG A 454 -10.19 14.48 -22.66
CA ARG A 454 -8.73 14.21 -22.69
C ARG A 454 -8.16 14.25 -24.11
N HIS A 455 -8.93 13.86 -25.12
CA HIS A 455 -8.49 13.81 -26.53
C HIS A 455 -7.98 15.16 -27.02
N VAL A 456 -8.64 16.27 -26.70
CA VAL A 456 -8.22 17.63 -27.09
C VAL A 456 -6.78 17.94 -26.65
N LEU A 457 -6.41 17.52 -25.44
CA LEU A 457 -5.06 17.74 -24.92
C LEU A 457 -4.03 16.87 -25.64
N TYR A 458 -4.39 15.64 -26.03
CA TYR A 458 -3.49 14.76 -26.77
C TYR A 458 -3.28 15.22 -28.21
N ASP A 459 -4.35 15.64 -28.89
CA ASP A 459 -4.28 16.14 -30.26
C ASP A 459 -3.36 17.37 -30.33
N GLU A 460 -3.57 18.35 -29.45
CA GLU A 460 -2.72 19.56 -29.38
C GLU A 460 -1.27 19.23 -28.98
N TYR A 461 -1.08 18.28 -28.06
CA TYR A 461 0.26 17.82 -27.68
C TYR A 461 1.00 17.15 -28.85
N GLU A 462 0.33 16.30 -29.62
CA GLU A 462 0.91 15.67 -30.80
C GLU A 462 1.24 16.69 -31.90
N GLU A 463 0.34 17.63 -32.16
CA GLU A 463 0.56 18.71 -33.12
C GLU A 463 1.80 19.54 -32.76
N LEU A 464 1.93 19.96 -31.50
CA LEU A 464 3.09 20.71 -31.05
C LEU A 464 4.36 19.85 -31.03
N THR A 465 4.26 18.56 -30.71
CA THR A 465 5.41 17.63 -30.78
C THR A 465 5.91 17.50 -32.21
N LYS A 466 5.02 17.38 -33.19
CA LYS A 466 5.36 17.37 -34.63
C LYS A 466 5.96 18.71 -35.06
N LYS A 467 5.34 19.83 -34.66
CA LYS A 467 5.80 21.19 -34.98
C LYS A 467 7.23 21.46 -34.52
N TYR A 468 7.60 21.01 -33.33
CA TYR A 468 8.93 21.23 -32.73
C TYR A 468 9.84 19.98 -32.82
N SER A 469 9.58 19.09 -33.78
CA SER A 469 10.37 17.86 -34.00
C SER A 469 11.75 18.11 -34.62
N ASP A 470 11.91 19.26 -35.29
CA ASP A 470 13.15 19.74 -35.91
C ASP A 470 14.21 20.23 -34.90
N GLY A 471 13.88 20.19 -33.60
CA GLY A 471 14.75 20.67 -32.53
C GLY A 471 14.68 22.17 -32.29
N SER A 472 13.78 22.90 -32.96
CA SER A 472 13.59 24.33 -32.73
C SER A 472 13.24 24.65 -31.25
N VAL A 473 13.59 25.87 -30.83
CA VAL A 473 13.32 26.35 -29.47
C VAL A 473 11.82 26.51 -29.29
N ILE A 474 11.29 25.93 -28.22
CA ILE A 474 9.87 26.03 -27.87
C ILE A 474 9.70 27.32 -27.05
N PRO A 475 8.94 28.33 -27.49
CA PRO A 475 8.79 29.56 -26.73
C PRO A 475 8.03 29.32 -25.41
N LYS A 476 8.38 30.05 -24.36
CA LYS A 476 7.61 30.07 -23.12
C LYS A 476 6.24 30.74 -23.35
N PRO A 477 5.13 30.15 -22.89
CA PRO A 477 3.84 30.82 -22.88
C PRO A 477 3.84 32.10 -22.02
N LYS A 478 3.14 33.15 -22.47
CA LYS A 478 2.97 34.39 -21.69
C LYS A 478 2.23 34.18 -20.37
N ASN A 479 1.32 33.21 -20.34
CA ASN A 479 0.54 32.83 -19.16
C ASN A 479 1.28 31.82 -18.26
N TRP A 480 2.59 31.60 -18.44
CA TRP A 480 3.36 30.67 -17.62
C TRP A 480 4.61 31.34 -17.05
N GLY A 481 4.89 31.08 -15.77
CA GLY A 481 6.12 31.52 -15.13
C GLY A 481 6.14 31.26 -13.64
N GLY A 482 7.06 31.92 -12.94
CA GLY A 482 7.34 31.68 -11.53
C GLY A 482 6.72 32.70 -10.58
N PHE A 483 6.42 32.24 -9.37
CA PHE A 483 6.11 33.07 -8.22
C PHE A 483 7.16 32.87 -7.14
N ARG A 484 7.41 33.90 -6.33
CA ARG A 484 8.26 33.89 -5.15
C ARG A 484 7.46 34.31 -3.94
N LEU A 485 7.43 33.47 -2.90
CA LEU A 485 6.94 33.86 -1.58
C LEU A 485 8.10 34.41 -0.76
N LYS A 486 7.95 35.64 -0.27
CA LYS A 486 8.87 36.28 0.68
C LYS A 486 8.36 36.02 2.10
N PRO A 487 9.01 35.17 2.89
CA PRO A 487 8.46 34.74 4.16
C PRO A 487 8.47 35.89 5.18
N ASN A 488 7.40 36.00 5.95
CA ASN A 488 7.35 36.80 7.18
C ASN A 488 7.02 35.94 8.42
N LEU A 489 6.69 34.67 8.20
CA LEU A 489 6.41 33.70 9.26
C LEU A 489 6.84 32.30 8.83
N PHE A 490 7.46 31.58 9.75
CA PHE A 490 7.65 30.13 9.68
C PHE A 490 7.08 29.47 10.93
N GLU A 491 6.61 28.25 10.79
CA GLU A 491 6.31 27.36 11.90
C GLU A 491 6.91 25.98 11.62
N PHE A 492 7.80 25.54 12.50
CA PHE A 492 8.39 24.22 12.51
C PHE A 492 7.67 23.37 13.55
N TRP A 493 7.13 22.24 13.10
CA TRP A 493 6.40 21.29 13.93
C TRP A 493 7.09 19.92 13.86
N GLN A 494 7.30 19.31 15.03
CA GLN A 494 7.90 17.98 15.19
C GLN A 494 6.96 17.09 16.01
N GLY A 495 6.60 15.94 15.45
CA GLY A 495 5.74 14.95 16.09
C GLY A 495 6.38 14.38 17.35
N GLN A 496 5.58 14.19 18.42
CA GLN A 496 6.01 13.70 19.72
C GLN A 496 4.94 12.77 20.30
N PRO A 497 5.29 11.91 21.28
CA PRO A 497 4.33 11.04 21.94
C PRO A 497 3.17 11.81 22.57
N SER A 498 2.02 11.15 22.69
CA SER A 498 0.85 11.69 23.40
C SER A 498 0.32 13.04 22.90
N ARG A 499 0.69 13.44 21.67
CA ARG A 499 0.34 14.73 21.05
C ARG A 499 0.96 15.97 21.70
N LEU A 500 1.98 15.81 22.54
CA LEU A 500 2.75 16.94 23.09
C LEU A 500 3.81 17.40 22.08
N HIS A 501 3.36 17.81 20.89
CA HIS A 501 4.22 18.18 19.77
C HIS A 501 5.05 19.42 20.05
N ASP A 502 6.28 19.43 19.53
CA ASP A 502 7.12 20.62 19.56
C ASP A 502 6.73 21.55 18.42
N ARG A 503 6.56 22.83 18.74
CA ARG A 503 6.17 23.87 17.77
C ARG A 503 6.97 25.13 18.00
N LEU A 504 7.83 25.48 17.05
CA LEU A 504 8.60 26.72 17.08
C LEU A 504 8.15 27.63 15.93
N GLN A 505 7.69 28.83 16.26
CA GLN A 505 7.31 29.85 15.29
C GLN A 505 8.40 30.91 15.20
N TYR A 506 8.77 31.24 13.96
CA TYR A 506 9.60 32.39 13.64
C TYR A 506 8.71 33.48 13.07
N SER A 507 8.77 34.67 13.67
CA SER A 507 8.06 35.85 13.17
C SER A 507 9.04 36.97 12.88
N LEU A 508 8.91 37.60 11.71
CA LEU A 508 9.76 38.74 11.36
C LEU A 508 9.22 40.00 12.04
N GLN A 509 10.02 40.63 12.89
CA GLN A 509 9.64 41.82 13.65
C GLN A 509 10.67 42.94 13.48
N ASP A 510 10.22 44.19 13.57
CA ASP A 510 11.09 45.35 13.65
C ASP A 510 11.58 45.54 15.09
N VAL A 511 12.87 45.34 15.33
CA VAL A 511 13.53 45.53 16.62
C VAL A 511 14.56 46.64 16.47
N ASN A 512 14.34 47.77 17.15
CA ASN A 512 15.23 48.93 17.11
C ASN A 512 15.56 49.45 15.69
N GLY A 513 14.60 49.35 14.77
CA GLY A 513 14.76 49.77 13.37
C GLY A 513 15.41 48.73 12.45
N ASN A 514 15.77 47.56 12.96
CA ASN A 514 16.25 46.43 12.18
C ASN A 514 15.23 45.30 12.17
N ARG A 515 15.01 44.67 11.01
CA ARG A 515 14.19 43.46 10.92
C ARG A 515 14.96 42.27 11.47
N ALA A 516 14.37 41.59 12.45
CA ALA A 516 14.93 40.40 13.08
C ALA A 516 13.87 39.30 13.21
N TRP A 517 14.32 38.04 13.13
CA TRP A 517 13.47 36.89 13.41
C TRP A 517 13.39 36.63 14.91
N ILE A 518 12.17 36.52 15.43
CA ILE A 518 11.89 36.16 16.82
C ILE A 518 11.30 34.76 16.87
N ILE A 519 11.89 33.91 17.70
CA ILE A 519 11.48 32.51 17.91
C ILE A 519 10.57 32.43 19.14
N ASN A 520 9.40 31.82 18.99
CA ASN A 520 8.46 31.55 20.08
C ASN A 520 8.00 30.09 20.04
N ARG A 521 7.92 29.46 21.21
CA ARG A 521 7.26 28.15 21.36
C ARG A 521 5.75 28.31 21.36
N LEU A 522 5.06 27.50 20.57
CA LEU A 522 3.61 27.40 20.56
C LEU A 522 3.17 26.16 21.35
N ALA A 523 1.98 26.24 21.97
CA ALA A 523 1.33 25.06 22.52
C ALA A 523 0.91 24.10 21.39
N PRO A 524 1.01 22.77 21.59
CA PRO A 524 0.60 21.77 20.61
C PRO A 524 -0.88 21.79 20.25
#